data_AF-A0A8C3WMV3-F1
#
_entry.id   AF-A0A8C3WMV3-F1
#
_cell.length_a   1.000
_cell.length_b   1.000
_cell.length_c   1.000
_cell.angle_alpha   90.00
_cell.angle_beta   90.00
_cell.angle_gamma   90.00
#
_symmetry.space_group_name_H-M   'P 1'
#
loop_
_entity.id
_entity.type
_entity.pdbx_description
1 polymer ?
#
loop_
_entity_poly.entity_id
_entity_poly.type
_entity_poly.pdbx_seq_one_letter_code
_entity_poly.pdbx_strand_id
1 'polypeptide(L)'
;KVRLSSAHLRDTLTRPHRRPRPDPALSAAREKRARFTGSEAAAAAAATAQPLGPLSLAPQWRTKSSLGVLIHRVTLSSERRVACSFGCPRLFRKHHDSRDSWVAARLSCCCLEIDTQRFAPPDSKQVVSVAKVCGVAHESPSVKRLRLLVADKDFSFKAGQWVDFFIPGVSVVGGFSICSSPRLLEQERIIELAVKYTNHPPALWIHNQCTLDSEVAVRVGGEFFFDPKPTDASRNLVLIAGGVGINPLLSILWHTADLHREWVNKGRGYEIGTIRLFYSAKNTSELLFKKIILDLVNEFPEKIACSLHVTKQTTQISADLKPYVMEGRLTEKEIKDHISKETLFYICGPPPMTDFFSKELERSHVPREHICFEKWW
;
A
#
# COMPACT_ATOMS: atom_id res chain seq x y z
N LYS A 1 -27.41 25.41 -65.85
CA LYS A 1 -27.01 25.91 -64.51
C LYS A 1 -28.28 26.12 -63.70
N VAL A 2 -28.53 25.36 -62.64
CA VAL A 2 -29.78 25.46 -61.86
C VAL A 2 -29.54 26.27 -60.58
N ARG A 3 -30.44 27.21 -60.30
CA ARG A 3 -30.67 27.83 -58.99
C ARG A 3 -32.18 27.74 -58.74
N LEU A 4 -32.59 27.15 -57.63
CA LEU A 4 -33.91 27.37 -57.02
C LEU A 4 -33.77 27.27 -55.50
N SER A 5 -34.45 28.16 -54.78
CA SER A 5 -34.45 28.22 -53.32
C SER A 5 -35.72 28.88 -52.79
N SER A 6 -36.63 28.10 -52.22
CA SER A 6 -37.75 28.49 -51.33
C SER A 6 -38.37 27.17 -50.82
N ALA A 7 -38.67 26.88 -49.55
CA ALA A 7 -38.94 27.62 -48.29
C ALA A 7 -40.43 27.76 -47.96
N HIS A 8 -40.78 27.51 -46.69
CA HIS A 8 -42.13 27.45 -46.08
C HIS A 8 -42.96 26.19 -46.44
N LEU A 9 -43.87 25.67 -45.61
CA LEU A 9 -44.42 26.12 -44.30
C LEU A 9 -44.64 24.91 -43.34
N ARG A 10 -45.35 25.08 -42.21
CA ARG A 10 -45.49 24.11 -41.09
C ARG A 10 -46.83 23.32 -41.14
N ASP A 11 -47.24 22.42 -40.23
CA ASP A 11 -46.74 21.94 -38.91
C ASP A 11 -46.63 20.38 -38.88
N THR A 12 -47.05 19.47 -37.97
CA THR A 12 -47.89 19.46 -36.74
C THR A 12 -47.71 18.15 -35.92
N LEU A 13 -48.01 18.22 -34.60
CA LEU A 13 -48.49 17.15 -33.68
C LEU A 13 -47.69 15.82 -33.48
N THR A 14 -46.86 15.83 -32.42
CA THR A 14 -46.77 14.82 -31.33
C THR A 14 -47.41 13.42 -31.45
N ARG A 15 -46.62 12.34 -31.27
CA ARG A 15 -46.78 11.29 -30.20
C ARG A 15 -45.57 10.30 -30.17
N PRO A 16 -45.37 9.51 -29.09
CA PRO A 16 -44.04 8.95 -28.76
C PRO A 16 -43.73 7.54 -29.30
N HIS A 17 -42.43 7.22 -29.40
CA HIS A 17 -41.94 5.87 -29.67
C HIS A 17 -42.27 4.88 -28.53
N ARG A 18 -42.57 3.63 -28.92
CA ARG A 18 -42.86 2.51 -28.01
C ARG A 18 -41.57 1.93 -27.41
N ARG A 19 -41.60 1.58 -26.12
CA ARG A 19 -40.60 0.68 -25.51
C ARG A 19 -40.81 -0.76 -26.01
N PRO A 20 -39.74 -1.57 -26.21
CA PRO A 20 -39.88 -3.00 -26.44
C PRO A 20 -40.44 -3.72 -25.19
N ARG A 21 -41.05 -4.90 -25.38
CA ARG A 21 -41.55 -5.76 -24.30
C ARG A 21 -40.41 -6.63 -23.73
N PRO A 22 -40.41 -6.94 -22.42
CA PRO A 22 -39.48 -7.92 -21.85
C PRO A 22 -39.87 -9.37 -22.17
N ASP A 23 -38.88 -10.24 -22.13
CA ASP A 23 -38.95 -11.69 -22.43
C ASP A 23 -39.57 -12.48 -21.26
N PRO A 24 -40.53 -13.43 -21.48
CA PRO A 24 -41.23 -14.12 -20.39
C PRO A 24 -40.36 -14.97 -19.44
N ALA A 25 -39.15 -15.37 -19.84
CA ALA A 25 -38.33 -16.36 -19.14
C ALA A 25 -37.77 -15.95 -17.77
N LEU A 26 -37.94 -14.69 -17.33
CA LEU A 26 -37.29 -14.13 -16.14
C LEU A 26 -38.20 -13.89 -14.91
N SER A 27 -39.49 -14.21 -14.99
CA SER A 27 -40.44 -13.98 -13.88
C SER A 27 -40.38 -15.05 -12.76
N ALA A 28 -40.08 -16.31 -13.10
CA ALA A 28 -40.20 -17.46 -12.19
C ALA A 28 -39.15 -17.53 -11.06
N ALA A 29 -38.08 -16.72 -11.10
CA ALA A 29 -36.98 -16.78 -10.14
C ALA A 29 -37.16 -15.91 -8.89
N ARG A 30 -38.17 -15.02 -8.86
CA ARG A 30 -38.25 -13.92 -7.86
C ARG A 30 -39.20 -14.18 -6.68
N GLU A 31 -39.82 -15.35 -6.59
CA GLU A 31 -40.90 -15.65 -5.63
C GLU A 31 -40.59 -16.78 -4.62
N LYS A 32 -39.30 -17.18 -4.50
CA LYS A 32 -38.85 -18.22 -3.54
C LYS A 32 -37.88 -17.73 -2.46
N ARG A 33 -38.09 -16.53 -1.91
CA ARG A 33 -37.39 -16.06 -0.70
C ARG A 33 -38.28 -15.35 0.33
N ALA A 34 -39.51 -15.84 0.48
CA ALA A 34 -40.49 -15.37 1.47
C ALA A 34 -41.29 -16.53 2.08
N ARG A 35 -40.61 -17.38 2.86
CA ARG A 35 -41.18 -18.31 3.86
C ARG A 35 -40.06 -19.11 4.55
N PHE A 36 -39.79 -18.79 5.82
CA PHE A 36 -39.60 -19.73 6.93
C PHE A 36 -39.29 -18.92 8.21
N THR A 37 -40.21 -18.96 9.17
CA THR A 37 -40.15 -18.24 10.46
C THR A 37 -40.82 -19.11 11.51
N GLY A 38 -40.16 -19.30 12.65
CA GLY A 38 -40.56 -20.29 13.65
C GLY A 38 -40.08 -21.71 13.29
N SER A 39 -39.89 -22.61 14.27
CA SER A 39 -39.99 -22.41 15.72
C SER A 39 -39.29 -23.57 16.42
N GLU A 40 -38.46 -23.30 17.43
CA GLU A 40 -38.42 -24.13 18.63
C GLU A 40 -37.64 -23.47 19.79
N ALA A 41 -38.24 -23.58 20.97
CA ALA A 41 -37.64 -23.42 22.29
C ALA A 41 -38.22 -24.60 23.13
N ALA A 42 -37.70 -25.00 24.29
CA ALA A 42 -36.64 -24.47 25.12
C ALA A 42 -36.03 -25.61 25.96
N ALA A 43 -34.87 -25.37 26.59
CA ALA A 43 -34.47 -26.09 27.81
C ALA A 43 -33.61 -25.17 28.68
N ALA A 44 -33.87 -25.12 29.98
CA ALA A 44 -33.16 -24.26 30.92
C ALA A 44 -32.42 -25.09 31.97
N ALA A 45 -31.25 -24.61 32.38
CA ALA A 45 -30.56 -25.05 33.59
C ALA A 45 -29.92 -23.82 34.26
N ALA A 46 -30.59 -23.30 35.29
CA ALA A 46 -30.05 -22.21 36.11
C ALA A 46 -29.29 -22.79 37.31
N ALA A 47 -28.10 -22.24 37.60
CA ALA A 47 -27.33 -22.56 38.79
C ALA A 47 -26.80 -21.25 39.41
N THR A 48 -27.47 -20.78 40.46
CA THR A 48 -27.06 -19.59 41.23
C THR A 48 -26.05 -19.95 42.30
N ALA A 49 -24.92 -19.23 42.32
CA ALA A 49 -24.04 -19.10 43.48
C ALA A 49 -23.54 -17.64 43.56
N GLN A 50 -23.49 -17.08 44.77
CA GLN A 50 -23.09 -15.69 45.03
C GLN A 50 -21.74 -15.62 45.77
N PRO A 51 -21.14 -14.43 46.02
CA PRO A 51 -19.69 -14.27 45.97
C PRO A 51 -18.95 -14.64 47.26
N LEU A 52 -17.65 -14.89 47.12
CA LEU A 52 -16.69 -14.83 48.22
C LEU A 52 -15.75 -13.62 48.07
N GLY A 53 -15.54 -12.94 49.19
CA GLY A 53 -14.67 -11.77 49.32
C GLY A 53 -13.17 -12.12 49.36
N PRO A 54 -12.31 -11.12 49.60
CA PRO A 54 -10.89 -11.18 49.23
C PRO A 54 -10.04 -12.02 50.18
N LEU A 55 -9.21 -12.90 49.62
CA LEU A 55 -8.06 -13.50 50.30
C LEU A 55 -6.77 -12.85 49.83
N SER A 56 -6.11 -12.11 50.72
CA SER A 56 -4.79 -11.55 50.49
C SER A 56 -3.72 -12.59 50.79
N LEU A 57 -2.97 -13.01 49.76
CA LEU A 57 -1.71 -13.76 49.92
C LEU A 57 -0.69 -13.21 48.93
N ALA A 58 0.29 -12.46 49.45
CA ALA A 58 1.37 -11.89 48.66
C ALA A 58 2.55 -12.87 48.53
N PRO A 59 2.99 -13.24 47.30
CA PRO A 59 4.23 -13.96 47.11
C PRO A 59 5.42 -13.00 47.19
N GLN A 60 6.27 -13.17 48.21
CA GLN A 60 7.50 -12.38 48.38
C GLN A 60 8.57 -12.75 47.34
N TRP A 61 8.59 -12.06 46.21
CA TRP A 61 9.69 -12.18 45.23
C TRP A 61 10.85 -11.26 45.60
N ARG A 62 11.98 -11.85 46.03
CA ARG A 62 13.22 -11.10 46.30
C ARG A 62 13.82 -10.57 45.00
N THR A 63 13.72 -9.26 44.79
CA THR A 63 14.41 -8.58 43.68
C THR A 63 15.93 -8.67 43.85
N LYS A 64 16.62 -9.36 42.95
CA LYS A 64 18.03 -9.10 42.66
C LYS A 64 18.14 -8.20 41.44
N SER A 65 19.05 -7.23 41.53
CA SER A 65 19.19 -6.11 40.61
C SER A 65 20.04 -6.42 39.38
N SER A 66 19.58 -5.97 38.20
CA SER A 66 20.46 -5.57 37.10
C SER A 66 19.73 -4.66 36.10
N LEU A 67 20.25 -3.43 35.93
CA LEU A 67 20.02 -2.48 34.84
C LEU A 67 18.57 -2.31 34.33
N GLY A 68 17.85 -1.36 34.94
CA GLY A 68 16.77 -0.66 34.23
C GLY A 68 17.35 0.44 33.34
N VAL A 69 17.02 0.46 32.04
CA VAL A 69 17.43 1.53 31.11
C VAL A 69 16.45 2.70 31.25
N LEU A 70 16.88 3.73 31.98
CA LEU A 70 16.10 4.95 32.17
C LEU A 70 16.25 5.88 30.95
N ILE A 71 15.27 5.86 30.04
CA ILE A 71 15.26 6.73 28.86
C ILE A 71 14.95 8.18 29.28
N HIS A 72 15.99 8.93 29.67
CA HIS A 72 15.88 10.36 29.90
C HIS A 72 15.63 11.11 28.58
N ARG A 73 14.66 12.03 28.61
CA ARG A 73 14.30 12.93 27.51
C ARG A 73 15.38 14.02 27.35
N VAL A 74 16.46 13.71 26.62
CA VAL A 74 17.56 14.66 26.38
C VAL A 74 17.10 15.74 25.38
N THR A 75 16.74 16.91 25.90
CA THR A 75 16.71 18.15 25.11
C THR A 75 18.13 18.68 24.95
N LEU A 76 18.69 18.57 23.75
CA LEU A 76 19.98 19.15 23.41
C LEU A 76 19.87 20.68 23.33
N SER A 77 20.31 21.37 24.37
CA SER A 77 20.60 22.81 24.33
C SER A 77 21.99 23.07 23.74
N SER A 78 22.20 24.29 23.24
CA SER A 78 23.41 24.70 22.53
C SER A 78 24.70 24.64 23.35
N GLU A 79 25.80 24.40 22.61
CA GLU A 79 27.19 24.79 22.92
C GLU A 79 27.83 24.37 24.26
N ARG A 80 28.79 23.44 24.15
CA ARG A 80 30.15 23.62 24.70
C ARG A 80 31.17 22.73 24.00
N ARG A 81 32.32 23.32 23.64
CA ARG A 81 33.49 22.57 23.16
C ARG A 81 34.23 21.98 24.36
N VAL A 82 34.58 20.70 24.30
CA VAL A 82 35.61 20.10 25.17
C VAL A 82 36.84 19.84 24.30
N ALA A 83 37.98 20.39 24.68
CA ALA A 83 39.22 20.23 23.94
C ALA A 83 39.98 18.98 24.42
N CYS A 84 40.35 18.09 23.50
CA CYS A 84 41.36 17.07 23.77
C CYS A 84 42.74 17.65 23.49
N SER A 85 43.59 17.70 24.52
CA SER A 85 44.98 18.14 24.41
C SER A 85 45.92 16.99 24.07
N PHE A 86 46.67 17.07 22.98
CA PHE A 86 48.09 16.65 22.90
C PHE A 86 48.71 17.02 21.54
N GLY A 87 50.02 17.33 21.55
CA GLY A 87 50.93 17.17 20.41
C GLY A 87 50.67 17.96 19.11
N CYS A 88 51.24 19.16 18.99
CA CYS A 88 51.51 19.80 17.70
C CYS A 88 53.02 19.74 17.42
N PRO A 89 53.46 19.65 16.14
CA PRO A 89 54.03 20.87 15.57
C PRO A 89 53.71 21.13 14.08
N ARG A 90 53.08 22.28 13.84
CA ARG A 90 53.32 23.26 12.77
C ARG A 90 53.86 22.77 11.40
N LEU A 91 53.09 23.06 10.35
CA LEU A 91 53.64 23.66 9.11
C LEU A 91 52.65 24.71 8.55
N PHE A 92 53.18 25.75 7.90
CA PHE A 92 52.41 26.91 7.43
C PHE A 92 52.31 26.93 5.90
N ARG A 93 51.10 27.10 5.34
CA ARG A 93 50.77 28.21 4.43
C ARG A 93 49.28 28.27 4.09
N LYS A 94 48.78 29.49 3.86
CA LYS A 94 47.52 29.73 3.11
C LYS A 94 47.83 29.71 1.61
N HIS A 95 46.85 29.32 0.81
CA HIS A 95 46.54 30.00 -0.44
C HIS A 95 45.07 29.80 -0.84
N HIS A 96 44.44 30.83 -1.43
CA HIS A 96 43.33 30.64 -2.39
C HIS A 96 43.94 30.00 -3.65
N ASP A 97 43.26 29.11 -4.38
CA ASP A 97 42.05 29.44 -5.17
C ASP A 97 41.09 28.23 -5.32
N SER A 98 40.23 28.28 -6.34
CA SER A 98 39.01 27.52 -6.58
C SER A 98 39.19 26.31 -7.51
N ARG A 99 38.12 25.52 -7.63
CA ARG A 99 37.85 24.39 -8.57
C ARG A 99 38.37 23.01 -8.15
N ASP A 100 37.58 22.33 -7.31
CA ASP A 100 37.74 20.90 -7.06
C ASP A 100 37.01 20.05 -8.12
N SER A 101 37.80 19.29 -8.89
CA SER A 101 37.32 18.11 -9.63
C SER A 101 38.46 17.11 -9.80
N TRP A 102 38.58 16.13 -8.90
CA TRP A 102 39.60 15.08 -8.99
C TRP A 102 39.10 13.70 -8.59
N VAL A 103 39.63 12.70 -9.30
CA VAL A 103 39.54 11.27 -8.99
C VAL A 103 40.91 10.85 -8.44
N ALA A 104 40.94 10.13 -7.31
CA ALA A 104 42.11 9.37 -6.86
C ALA A 104 41.66 8.20 -5.96
N ALA A 105 42.51 7.17 -5.84
CA ALA A 105 42.16 5.91 -5.19
C ALA A 105 42.86 5.68 -3.84
N ARG A 106 42.29 4.75 -3.06
CA ARG A 106 42.81 4.07 -1.86
C ARG A 106 44.32 4.16 -1.58
N LEU A 107 44.66 4.26 -0.29
CA LEU A 107 45.52 3.24 0.34
C LEU A 107 45.30 3.07 1.87
N SER A 108 44.68 1.94 2.22
CA SER A 108 44.84 1.15 3.46
C SER A 108 45.06 1.84 4.82
N CYS A 109 43.98 1.96 5.61
CA CYS A 109 43.99 1.43 6.98
C CYS A 109 42.61 0.82 7.31
N CYS A 110 42.54 -0.13 8.25
CA CYS A 110 41.34 -0.96 8.44
C CYS A 110 40.19 -0.22 9.14
N CYS A 111 39.24 0.29 8.35
CA CYS A 111 37.86 0.53 8.76
C CYS A 111 36.94 -0.08 7.71
N LEU A 112 35.88 -0.77 8.15
CA LEU A 112 34.89 -1.33 7.24
C LEU A 112 33.88 -0.23 6.89
N GLU A 113 34.00 0.34 5.69
CA GLU A 113 33.03 1.32 5.20
C GLU A 113 31.67 0.64 5.01
N ILE A 114 30.71 1.00 5.86
CA ILE A 114 29.29 0.68 5.65
C ILE A 114 28.80 1.59 4.53
N ASP A 115 28.23 1.02 3.46
CA ASP A 115 27.68 1.79 2.34
C ASP A 115 26.41 2.54 2.75
N THR A 116 26.58 3.73 3.31
CA THR A 116 25.48 4.58 3.83
C THR A 116 24.79 5.36 2.71
N GLN A 117 24.21 4.65 1.74
CA GLN A 117 23.39 5.28 0.71
C GLN A 117 21.95 5.52 1.18
N ARG A 118 21.58 6.82 1.22
CA ARG A 118 20.22 7.36 1.42
C ARG A 118 19.65 7.27 2.84
N PHE A 119 20.30 7.95 3.79
CA PHE A 119 19.56 8.56 4.89
C PHE A 119 18.66 9.70 4.37
N ALA A 120 17.45 9.81 4.91
CA ALA A 120 16.51 10.89 4.62
C ALA A 120 16.97 12.23 5.25
N PRO A 121 16.50 13.40 4.75
CA PRO A 121 16.87 14.69 5.32
C PRO A 121 16.36 14.89 6.77
N PRO A 122 17.00 15.74 7.59
CA PRO A 122 16.96 15.60 9.06
C PRO A 122 15.67 16.03 9.77
N ASP A 123 14.75 16.72 9.10
CA ASP A 123 13.63 17.43 9.75
C ASP A 123 12.30 16.65 9.85
N SER A 124 12.28 15.36 9.49
CA SER A 124 11.15 14.48 9.84
C SER A 124 11.44 13.73 11.14
N LYS A 125 10.63 13.97 12.18
CA LYS A 125 10.63 13.15 13.41
C LYS A 125 9.97 11.81 13.09
N GLN A 126 10.71 10.90 12.46
CA GLN A 126 10.20 9.59 12.06
C GLN A 126 9.86 8.76 13.31
N VAL A 127 8.56 8.64 13.60
CA VAL A 127 8.02 7.90 14.73
C VAL A 127 8.33 6.41 14.58
N VAL A 128 9.01 5.84 15.57
CA VAL A 128 9.17 4.40 15.74
C VAL A 128 8.08 3.94 16.71
N SER A 129 7.03 3.31 16.19
CA SER A 129 5.96 2.76 17.02
C SER A 129 6.20 1.29 17.31
N VAL A 130 5.88 0.83 18.53
CA VAL A 130 5.58 -0.58 18.76
C VAL A 130 4.32 -0.96 17.97
N ALA A 131 4.30 -2.16 17.40
CA ALA A 131 3.12 -2.74 16.77
C ALA A 131 3.00 -4.23 17.11
N LYS A 132 1.77 -4.72 17.18
CA LYS A 132 1.46 -6.08 17.64
C LYS A 132 0.66 -6.84 16.60
N VAL A 133 1.06 -8.08 16.31
CA VAL A 133 0.44 -8.93 15.28
C VAL A 133 -0.95 -9.38 15.74
N CYS A 134 -1.99 -8.76 15.20
CA CYS A 134 -3.39 -9.03 15.55
C CYS A 134 -4.12 -9.91 14.51
N GLY A 135 -3.48 -10.24 13.39
CA GLY A 135 -4.02 -11.16 12.39
C GLY A 135 -2.92 -11.72 11.49
N VAL A 136 -3.08 -12.99 11.09
CA VAL A 136 -2.18 -13.69 10.15
C VAL A 136 -3.01 -14.49 9.15
N ALA A 137 -2.70 -14.38 7.86
CA ALA A 137 -3.37 -15.14 6.79
C ALA A 137 -2.39 -15.51 5.68
N HIS A 138 -2.73 -16.49 4.84
CA HIS A 138 -2.05 -16.76 3.57
C HIS A 138 -2.79 -16.06 2.43
N GLU A 139 -2.11 -15.15 1.74
CA GLU A 139 -2.64 -14.41 0.58
C GLU A 139 -2.27 -15.12 -0.73
N SER A 140 -1.17 -15.88 -0.73
CA SER A 140 -0.84 -16.90 -1.73
C SER A 140 -0.07 -18.07 -1.08
N PRO A 141 0.22 -19.16 -1.82
CA PRO A 141 1.13 -20.21 -1.34
C PRO A 141 2.55 -19.72 -1.01
N SER A 142 2.97 -18.54 -1.51
CA SER A 142 4.27 -17.95 -1.19
C SER A 142 4.21 -16.64 -0.40
N VAL A 143 3.03 -16.10 -0.09
CA VAL A 143 2.85 -14.79 0.56
C VAL A 143 1.94 -14.89 1.80
N LYS A 144 2.46 -14.45 2.95
CA LYS A 144 1.74 -14.34 4.22
C LYS A 144 1.36 -12.88 4.48
N ARG A 145 0.09 -12.63 4.79
CA ARG A 145 -0.42 -11.31 5.21
C ARG A 145 -0.45 -11.21 6.74
N LEU A 146 -0.01 -10.07 7.25
CA LEU A 146 -0.08 -9.67 8.65
C LEU A 146 -1.03 -8.48 8.80
N ARG A 147 -1.86 -8.48 9.85
CA ARG A 147 -2.51 -7.27 10.39
C ARG A 147 -1.72 -6.85 11.64
N LEU A 148 -1.32 -5.59 11.70
CA LEU A 148 -0.50 -5.04 12.79
C LEU A 148 -1.27 -3.90 13.48
N LEU A 149 -1.57 -4.08 14.77
CA LEU A 149 -2.13 -3.03 15.61
C LEU A 149 -1.00 -2.09 16.05
N VAL A 150 -1.04 -0.83 15.65
CA VAL A 150 0.00 0.18 15.90
C VAL A 150 -0.31 0.95 17.19
N ALA A 151 0.62 0.92 18.14
CA ALA A 151 0.40 1.43 19.50
C ALA A 151 0.46 2.97 19.61
N ASP A 152 1.39 3.62 18.88
CA ASP A 152 1.48 5.07 18.84
C ASP A 152 0.30 5.65 18.04
N LYS A 153 -0.27 6.77 18.51
CA LYS A 153 -1.41 7.47 17.91
C LYS A 153 -0.97 8.46 16.84
N ASP A 154 0.22 9.04 16.99
CA ASP A 154 0.79 10.04 16.07
C ASP A 154 1.47 9.37 14.86
N PHE A 155 1.58 8.04 14.86
CA PHE A 155 1.98 7.25 13.69
C PHE A 155 0.95 7.42 12.56
N SER A 156 1.43 7.83 11.39
CA SER A 156 0.67 8.10 10.15
C SER A 156 1.53 7.75 8.93
N PHE A 157 0.92 7.26 7.84
CA PHE A 157 1.60 7.01 6.57
C PHE A 157 0.75 7.47 5.38
N LYS A 158 1.40 7.68 4.24
CA LYS A 158 0.79 8.02 2.95
C LYS A 158 0.62 6.76 2.11
N ALA A 159 -0.46 6.68 1.34
CA ALA A 159 -0.79 5.48 0.59
C ALA A 159 0.32 5.12 -0.42
N GLY A 160 0.92 3.94 -0.26
CA GLY A 160 2.09 3.48 -1.04
C GLY A 160 3.40 3.35 -0.24
N GLN A 161 3.54 4.01 0.91
CA GLN A 161 4.76 3.95 1.72
C GLN A 161 5.06 2.55 2.32
N TRP A 162 6.29 2.35 2.76
CA TRP A 162 6.73 1.14 3.46
C TRP A 162 6.93 1.36 4.96
N VAL A 163 7.09 0.26 5.69
CA VAL A 163 7.67 0.29 7.04
C VAL A 163 9.03 -0.39 7.08
N ASP A 164 9.97 0.24 7.77
CA ASP A 164 11.10 -0.45 8.37
C ASP A 164 10.55 -1.29 9.53
N PHE A 165 10.83 -2.59 9.51
CA PHE A 165 10.22 -3.61 10.36
C PHE A 165 11.28 -4.24 11.25
N PHE A 166 11.24 -3.89 12.53
CA PHE A 166 12.23 -4.27 13.54
C PHE A 166 11.70 -5.43 14.39
N ILE A 167 12.41 -6.56 14.37
CA ILE A 167 12.02 -7.78 15.07
C ILE A 167 12.99 -8.01 16.25
N PRO A 168 12.50 -8.20 17.49
CA PRO A 168 13.36 -8.54 18.62
C PRO A 168 14.22 -9.77 18.35
N GLY A 169 15.54 -9.64 18.52
CA GLY A 169 16.52 -10.71 18.29
C GLY A 169 16.97 -10.92 16.84
N VAL A 170 16.41 -10.22 15.85
CA VAL A 170 16.89 -10.24 14.45
C VAL A 170 17.70 -8.98 14.17
N SER A 171 18.96 -9.13 13.79
CA SER A 171 19.89 -8.01 13.54
C SER A 171 19.66 -7.27 12.23
N VAL A 172 18.86 -7.83 11.32
CA VAL A 172 18.53 -7.27 10.01
C VAL A 172 17.14 -6.65 10.06
N VAL A 173 17.01 -5.40 9.62
CA VAL A 173 15.72 -4.69 9.53
C VAL A 173 15.01 -5.11 8.23
N GLY A 174 13.72 -5.44 8.30
CA GLY A 174 12.90 -5.68 7.11
C GLY A 174 12.41 -4.38 6.49
N GLY A 175 12.33 -4.29 5.16
CA GLY A 175 11.57 -3.23 4.48
C GLY A 175 10.35 -3.85 3.80
N PHE A 176 9.15 -3.38 4.11
CA PHE A 176 7.91 -3.94 3.57
C PHE A 176 6.88 -2.83 3.24
N SER A 177 6.48 -2.70 1.97
CA SER A 177 5.39 -1.81 1.56
C SER A 177 4.08 -2.15 2.27
N ILE A 178 3.39 -1.11 2.77
CA ILE A 178 2.05 -1.24 3.37
C ILE A 178 1.04 -1.54 2.26
N CYS A 179 0.06 -2.43 2.53
CA CYS A 179 -0.99 -2.80 1.58
C CYS A 179 -2.42 -2.38 1.97
N SER A 180 -2.60 -1.81 3.17
CA SER A 180 -3.84 -1.15 3.61
C SER A 180 -3.88 0.34 3.22
N SER A 181 -5.08 0.95 3.17
CA SER A 181 -5.19 2.42 3.07
C SER A 181 -4.84 3.11 4.41
N PRO A 182 -4.46 4.41 4.39
CA PRO A 182 -4.28 5.20 5.61
C PRO A 182 -5.52 5.22 6.52
N ARG A 183 -6.72 5.13 5.94
CA ARG A 183 -7.99 5.13 6.68
C ARG A 183 -8.12 3.96 7.66
N LEU A 184 -7.56 2.78 7.33
CA LEU A 184 -7.56 1.64 8.26
C LEU A 184 -6.75 1.93 9.54
N LEU A 185 -5.67 2.70 9.43
CA LEU A 185 -4.88 3.17 10.56
C LEU A 185 -5.58 4.29 11.33
N GLU A 186 -6.35 5.16 10.66
CA GLU A 186 -7.19 6.17 11.32
C GLU A 186 -8.31 5.53 12.14
N GLN A 187 -8.97 4.50 11.59
CA GLN A 187 -10.20 3.90 12.16
C GLN A 187 -9.93 2.73 13.13
N GLU A 188 -9.03 1.80 12.78
CA GLU A 188 -8.75 0.57 13.55
C GLU A 188 -7.39 0.59 14.27
N ARG A 189 -6.56 1.63 14.04
CA ARG A 189 -5.10 1.63 14.32
C ARG A 189 -4.34 0.47 13.66
N ILE A 190 -4.84 -0.09 12.56
CA ILE A 190 -4.23 -1.23 11.87
C ILE A 190 -3.54 -0.81 10.57
N ILE A 191 -2.32 -1.33 10.36
CA ILE A 191 -1.70 -1.44 9.04
C ILE A 191 -1.60 -2.91 8.62
N GLU A 192 -1.64 -3.17 7.32
CA GLU A 192 -1.44 -4.52 6.76
C GLU A 192 -0.18 -4.60 5.90
N LEU A 193 0.55 -5.72 6.02
CA LEU A 193 1.72 -6.08 5.21
C LEU A 193 1.49 -7.44 4.57
N ALA A 194 1.92 -7.65 3.31
CA ALA A 194 1.91 -8.97 2.67
C ALA A 194 3.33 -9.36 2.22
N VAL A 195 3.95 -10.26 2.98
CA VAL A 195 5.37 -10.58 2.84
C VAL A 195 5.55 -11.92 2.14
N LYS A 196 6.36 -11.94 1.08
CA LYS A 196 6.74 -13.17 0.37
C LYS A 196 7.81 -13.95 1.13
N TYR A 197 7.70 -15.27 1.10
CA TYR A 197 8.74 -16.17 1.58
C TYR A 197 10.05 -15.94 0.80
N THR A 198 11.12 -15.60 1.53
CA THR A 198 12.50 -15.57 1.03
C THR A 198 13.43 -15.97 2.17
N ASN A 199 14.71 -16.19 1.85
CA ASN A 199 15.75 -16.45 2.86
C ASN A 199 16.22 -15.17 3.60
N HIS A 200 15.59 -14.01 3.35
CA HIS A 200 15.89 -12.77 4.07
C HIS A 200 15.40 -12.91 5.54
N PRO A 201 16.23 -12.68 6.58
CA PRO A 201 15.87 -13.07 7.94
C PRO A 201 14.53 -12.52 8.47
N PRO A 202 14.14 -11.26 8.20
CA PRO A 202 12.81 -10.76 8.55
C PRO A 202 11.65 -11.49 7.86
N ALA A 203 11.80 -11.84 6.57
CA ALA A 203 10.79 -12.59 5.84
C ALA A 203 10.70 -14.05 6.34
N LEU A 204 11.84 -14.68 6.62
CA LEU A 204 11.92 -16.02 7.18
C LEU A 204 11.29 -16.08 8.59
N TRP A 205 11.51 -15.06 9.43
CA TRP A 205 10.86 -14.92 10.73
C TRP A 205 9.35 -14.74 10.58
N ILE A 206 8.89 -13.86 9.68
CA ILE A 206 7.45 -13.69 9.39
C ILE A 206 6.80 -15.00 8.95
N HIS A 207 7.48 -15.81 8.13
CA HIS A 207 6.91 -17.08 7.66
C HIS A 207 6.96 -18.20 8.71
N ASN A 208 8.04 -18.32 9.48
CA ASN A 208 8.30 -19.52 10.30
C ASN A 208 8.15 -19.32 11.82
N GLN A 209 8.18 -18.08 12.33
CA GLN A 209 8.24 -17.78 13.77
C GLN A 209 7.16 -16.80 14.26
N CYS A 210 6.71 -15.89 13.39
CA CYS A 210 5.67 -14.91 13.71
C CYS A 210 4.31 -15.58 13.98
N THR A 211 3.81 -15.41 15.20
CA THR A 211 2.47 -15.82 15.64
C THR A 211 1.55 -14.60 15.81
N LEU A 212 0.28 -14.85 16.15
CA LEU A 212 -0.53 -13.83 16.84
C LEU A 212 0.18 -13.37 18.12
N ASP A 213 -0.15 -12.16 18.56
CA ASP A 213 0.40 -11.46 19.71
C ASP A 213 1.91 -11.16 19.68
N SER A 214 2.63 -11.52 18.60
CA SER A 214 4.04 -11.14 18.42
C SER A 214 4.21 -9.62 18.40
N GLU A 215 5.18 -9.10 19.15
CA GLU A 215 5.51 -7.68 19.19
C GLU A 215 6.72 -7.35 18.32
N VAL A 216 6.62 -6.24 17.57
CA VAL A 216 7.63 -5.70 16.67
C VAL A 216 7.64 -4.18 16.81
N ALA A 217 8.63 -3.50 16.23
CA ALA A 217 8.54 -2.05 16.01
C ALA A 217 8.49 -1.73 14.51
N VAL A 218 7.83 -0.61 14.17
CA VAL A 218 7.67 -0.12 12.80
C VAL A 218 7.99 1.36 12.72
N ARG A 219 8.63 1.77 11.62
CA ARG A 219 8.87 3.18 11.25
C ARG A 219 8.50 3.38 9.78
N VAL A 220 7.74 4.41 9.46
CA VAL A 220 7.34 4.70 8.07
C VAL A 220 8.53 5.22 7.26
N GLY A 221 8.65 4.76 6.01
CA GLY A 221 9.65 5.22 5.06
C GLY A 221 9.16 5.20 3.61
N GLY A 222 9.93 5.85 2.73
CA GLY A 222 9.73 5.86 1.29
C GLY A 222 8.97 7.08 0.75
N GLU A 223 9.37 7.53 -0.44
CA GLU A 223 8.77 8.66 -1.17
C GLU A 223 7.82 8.20 -2.29
N PHE A 224 7.53 6.90 -2.37
CA PHE A 224 6.57 6.33 -3.34
C PHE A 224 5.17 6.36 -2.76
N PHE A 225 4.42 7.44 -2.97
CA PHE A 225 3.07 7.57 -2.44
C PHE A 225 2.11 8.38 -3.32
N PHE A 226 0.81 8.20 -3.08
CA PHE A 226 -0.26 9.08 -3.53
C PHE A 226 -0.89 9.78 -2.32
N ASP A 227 -0.80 11.10 -2.29
CA ASP A 227 -1.21 11.98 -1.17
C ASP A 227 -1.72 13.33 -1.72
N PRO A 228 -2.91 13.36 -2.34
CA PRO A 228 -3.45 14.56 -2.96
C PRO A 228 -4.14 15.47 -1.93
N LYS A 229 -4.00 16.79 -2.09
CA LYS A 229 -4.72 17.77 -1.26
C LYS A 229 -6.11 18.02 -1.82
N PRO A 230 -7.11 18.43 -1.00
CA PRO A 230 -8.46 18.78 -1.47
C PRO A 230 -8.52 19.92 -2.51
N THR A 231 -7.44 20.66 -2.72
CA THR A 231 -7.30 21.74 -3.71
C THR A 231 -6.59 21.32 -4.99
N ASP A 232 -6.01 20.12 -5.04
CA ASP A 232 -5.22 19.68 -6.18
C ASP A 232 -6.12 19.24 -7.34
N ALA A 233 -5.65 19.42 -8.57
CA ALA A 233 -6.42 19.05 -9.75
C ALA A 233 -6.65 17.52 -9.82
N SER A 234 -7.85 17.13 -10.27
CA SER A 234 -8.22 15.71 -10.46
C SER A 234 -7.25 15.02 -11.42
N ARG A 235 -6.80 13.81 -11.05
CA ARG A 235 -5.87 12.98 -11.83
C ARG A 235 -6.43 11.58 -12.06
N ASN A 236 -6.14 11.02 -13.23
CA ASN A 236 -6.30 9.60 -13.49
C ASN A 236 -5.07 8.85 -12.95
N LEU A 237 -5.22 7.64 -12.44
CA LEU A 237 -4.11 6.78 -12.01
C LEU A 237 -4.02 5.52 -12.86
N VAL A 238 -2.82 5.20 -13.32
CA VAL A 238 -2.49 3.89 -13.91
C VAL A 238 -1.51 3.18 -12.98
N LEU A 239 -1.97 2.11 -12.34
CA LEU A 239 -1.20 1.33 -11.38
C LEU A 239 -0.66 0.08 -12.08
N ILE A 240 0.66 -0.11 -12.11
CA ILE A 240 1.32 -1.22 -12.83
C ILE A 240 2.08 -2.09 -11.83
N ALA A 241 1.44 -3.19 -11.44
CA ALA A 241 1.89 -4.10 -10.39
C ALA A 241 2.54 -5.38 -10.93
N GLY A 242 3.61 -5.84 -10.28
CA GLY A 242 4.25 -7.13 -10.56
C GLY A 242 4.53 -7.95 -9.29
N GLY A 243 3.92 -9.14 -9.17
CA GLY A 243 4.12 -10.03 -8.02
C GLY A 243 3.68 -9.39 -6.69
N VAL A 244 4.64 -9.14 -5.79
CA VAL A 244 4.40 -8.40 -4.51
C VAL A 244 4.44 -6.88 -4.66
N GLY A 245 4.85 -6.35 -5.83
CA GLY A 245 4.75 -4.91 -6.11
C GLY A 245 3.31 -4.38 -6.19
N ILE A 246 2.32 -5.27 -6.09
CA ILE A 246 0.93 -4.90 -5.81
C ILE A 246 0.73 -4.27 -4.43
N ASN A 247 1.58 -4.54 -3.43
CA ASN A 247 1.38 -4.05 -2.05
C ASN A 247 1.17 -2.52 -1.97
N PRO A 248 2.14 -1.67 -2.39
CA PRO A 248 1.96 -0.22 -2.30
C PRO A 248 0.85 0.28 -3.24
N LEU A 249 0.65 -0.40 -4.37
CA LEU A 249 -0.38 -0.07 -5.35
C LEU A 249 -1.79 -0.41 -4.85
N LEU A 250 -1.95 -1.42 -3.99
CA LEU A 250 -3.21 -1.70 -3.29
C LEU A 250 -3.49 -0.66 -2.21
N SER A 251 -2.47 -0.21 -1.49
CA SER A 251 -2.59 0.89 -0.53
C SER A 251 -3.12 2.15 -1.23
N ILE A 252 -2.55 2.50 -2.39
CA ILE A 252 -3.02 3.59 -3.27
C ILE A 252 -4.44 3.33 -3.77
N LEU A 253 -4.75 2.15 -4.31
CA LEU A 253 -6.07 1.80 -4.85
C LEU A 253 -7.19 1.89 -3.79
N TRP A 254 -6.94 1.34 -2.60
CA TRP A 254 -7.87 1.42 -1.48
C TRP A 254 -8.01 2.87 -1.00
N HIS A 255 -6.92 3.63 -0.91
CA HIS A 255 -6.99 5.05 -0.58
C HIS A 255 -7.77 5.87 -1.61
N THR A 256 -7.66 5.60 -2.91
CA THR A 256 -8.50 6.28 -3.92
C THR A 256 -9.98 5.97 -3.79
N ALA A 257 -10.33 4.72 -3.43
CA ALA A 257 -11.71 4.37 -3.12
C ALA A 257 -12.22 5.12 -1.87
N ASP A 258 -11.40 5.23 -0.82
CA ASP A 258 -11.72 6.01 0.38
C ASP A 258 -11.91 7.51 0.08
N LEU A 259 -11.02 8.11 -0.72
CA LEU A 259 -11.16 9.49 -1.19
C LEU A 259 -12.43 9.70 -2.03
N HIS A 260 -12.78 8.73 -2.88
CA HIS A 260 -14.02 8.80 -3.66
C HIS A 260 -15.27 8.71 -2.77
N ARG A 261 -15.29 7.79 -1.79
CA ARG A 261 -16.33 7.72 -0.76
C ARG A 261 -16.45 9.04 0.02
N GLU A 262 -15.34 9.68 0.36
CA GLU A 262 -15.34 10.99 1.03
C GLU A 262 -15.99 12.08 0.15
N TRP A 263 -15.57 12.17 -1.12
CA TRP A 263 -16.10 13.14 -2.10
C TRP A 263 -17.61 12.98 -2.29
N VAL A 264 -18.08 11.77 -2.60
CA VAL A 264 -19.51 11.51 -2.88
C VAL A 264 -20.39 11.74 -1.65
N ASN A 265 -19.95 11.32 -0.45
CA ASN A 265 -20.78 11.45 0.76
C ASN A 265 -20.73 12.84 1.41
N LYS A 266 -19.69 13.65 1.15
CA LYS A 266 -19.48 14.93 1.85
C LYS A 266 -19.49 16.17 0.95
N GLY A 267 -19.42 16.01 -0.38
CA GLY A 267 -19.26 17.11 -1.34
C GLY A 267 -17.97 17.91 -1.17
N ARG A 268 -16.94 17.30 -0.54
CA ARG A 268 -15.65 17.92 -0.23
C ARG A 268 -14.57 16.85 -0.06
N GLY A 269 -13.32 17.25 -0.26
CA GLY A 269 -12.17 16.34 -0.33
C GLY A 269 -11.47 16.50 -1.68
N TYR A 270 -10.62 15.55 -2.04
CA TYR A 270 -10.01 15.49 -3.36
C TYR A 270 -10.90 14.70 -4.34
N GLU A 271 -11.20 15.25 -5.51
CA GLU A 271 -11.90 14.53 -6.56
C GLU A 271 -10.92 13.65 -7.37
N ILE A 272 -10.94 12.34 -7.14
CA ILE A 272 -10.16 11.39 -7.93
C ILE A 272 -10.76 11.19 -9.34
N GLY A 273 -9.89 11.06 -10.35
CA GLY A 273 -10.24 10.69 -11.73
C GLY A 273 -10.58 9.20 -11.86
N THR A 274 -10.19 8.57 -12.98
CA THR A 274 -10.30 7.11 -13.15
C THR A 274 -9.03 6.39 -12.71
N ILE A 275 -9.16 5.13 -12.29
CA ILE A 275 -8.08 4.28 -11.80
C ILE A 275 -8.07 2.98 -12.62
N ARG A 276 -6.96 2.72 -13.32
CA ARG A 276 -6.71 1.47 -14.04
C ARG A 276 -5.59 0.69 -13.35
N LEU A 277 -5.91 -0.47 -12.78
CA LEU A 277 -4.92 -1.41 -12.26
C LEU A 277 -4.55 -2.44 -13.35
N PHE A 278 -3.29 -2.46 -13.77
CA PHE A 278 -2.69 -3.60 -14.46
C PHE A 278 -1.84 -4.40 -13.46
N TYR A 279 -2.15 -5.67 -13.23
CA TYR A 279 -1.42 -6.49 -12.25
C TYR A 279 -0.98 -7.82 -12.86
N SER A 280 0.34 -8.04 -12.95
CA SER A 280 0.92 -9.28 -13.46
C SER A 280 1.46 -10.20 -12.36
N ALA A 281 1.13 -11.48 -12.46
CA ALA A 281 1.60 -12.56 -11.59
C ALA A 281 2.04 -13.80 -12.41
N LYS A 282 2.52 -14.82 -11.70
CA LYS A 282 2.86 -16.12 -12.29
C LYS A 282 1.58 -16.83 -12.80
N ASN A 283 0.56 -16.89 -11.98
CA ASN A 283 -0.67 -17.66 -12.16
C ASN A 283 -1.76 -17.15 -11.21
N THR A 284 -3.00 -17.63 -11.34
CA THR A 284 -4.13 -17.18 -10.51
C THR A 284 -4.00 -17.44 -9.01
N SER A 285 -3.12 -18.35 -8.58
CA SER A 285 -2.81 -18.57 -7.16
C SER A 285 -1.81 -17.57 -6.58
N GLU A 286 -1.01 -16.89 -7.42
CA GLU A 286 -0.06 -15.83 -7.01
C GLU A 286 -0.56 -14.41 -7.36
N LEU A 287 -1.79 -14.27 -7.85
CA LEU A 287 -2.52 -13.00 -7.83
C LEU A 287 -3.01 -12.77 -6.39
N LEU A 288 -2.36 -11.85 -5.68
CA LEU A 288 -2.73 -11.43 -4.32
C LEU A 288 -3.99 -10.56 -4.33
N PHE A 289 -4.69 -10.48 -3.19
CA PHE A 289 -5.76 -9.50 -2.91
C PHE A 289 -6.95 -9.50 -3.87
N LYS A 290 -7.11 -10.53 -4.71
CA LYS A 290 -8.18 -10.67 -5.72
C LYS A 290 -9.55 -10.22 -5.21
N LYS A 291 -9.93 -10.64 -3.99
CA LYS A 291 -11.23 -10.27 -3.41
C LYS A 291 -11.33 -8.75 -3.23
N ILE A 292 -10.36 -8.11 -2.56
CA ILE A 292 -10.36 -6.65 -2.32
C ILE A 292 -10.35 -5.88 -3.64
N ILE A 293 -9.53 -6.29 -4.61
CA ILE A 293 -9.44 -5.66 -5.93
C ILE A 293 -10.79 -5.73 -6.65
N LEU A 294 -11.44 -6.89 -6.67
CA LEU A 294 -12.73 -7.08 -7.35
C LEU A 294 -13.91 -6.48 -6.57
N ASP A 295 -13.87 -6.47 -5.24
CA ASP A 295 -14.85 -5.75 -4.41
C ASP A 295 -14.85 -4.26 -4.79
N LEU A 296 -13.67 -3.62 -4.86
CA LEU A 296 -13.53 -2.20 -5.22
C LEU A 296 -13.93 -1.89 -6.68
N VAL A 297 -13.61 -2.79 -7.63
CA VAL A 297 -14.06 -2.67 -9.03
C VAL A 297 -15.57 -2.80 -9.16
N ASN A 298 -16.21 -3.65 -8.34
CA ASN A 298 -17.67 -3.82 -8.34
C ASN A 298 -18.42 -2.74 -7.55
N GLU A 299 -17.75 -2.06 -6.60
CA GLU A 299 -18.30 -0.92 -5.85
C GLU A 299 -18.28 0.37 -6.68
N PHE A 300 -17.23 0.58 -7.50
CA PHE A 300 -17.02 1.80 -8.29
C PHE A 300 -16.66 1.52 -9.76
N PRO A 301 -17.50 0.81 -10.55
CA PRO A 301 -17.17 0.36 -11.90
C PRO A 301 -16.94 1.50 -12.92
N GLU A 302 -17.42 2.70 -12.64
CA GLU A 302 -17.18 3.92 -13.44
C GLU A 302 -15.89 4.66 -13.08
N LYS A 303 -15.26 4.32 -11.94
CA LYS A 303 -13.99 4.90 -11.47
C LYS A 303 -12.83 3.90 -11.51
N ILE A 304 -13.06 2.64 -11.13
CA ILE A 304 -12.02 1.63 -10.91
C ILE A 304 -12.21 0.45 -11.87
N ALA A 305 -11.16 0.11 -12.61
CA ALA A 305 -11.12 -1.09 -13.45
C ALA A 305 -9.77 -1.80 -13.38
N CYS A 306 -9.75 -3.14 -13.48
CA CYS A 306 -8.53 -3.94 -13.40
C CYS A 306 -8.32 -4.88 -14.60
N SER A 307 -7.05 -5.16 -14.89
CA SER A 307 -6.55 -6.12 -15.88
C SER A 307 -5.49 -7.01 -15.22
N LEU A 308 -5.78 -8.30 -15.09
CA LEU A 308 -4.97 -9.25 -14.30
C LEU A 308 -4.21 -10.22 -15.23
N HIS A 309 -2.89 -10.11 -15.32
CA HIS A 309 -2.07 -10.86 -16.28
C HIS A 309 -1.40 -12.08 -15.64
N VAL A 310 -1.68 -13.28 -16.17
CA VAL A 310 -1.06 -14.54 -15.71
C VAL A 310 -0.05 -15.07 -16.72
N THR A 311 1.22 -15.06 -16.33
CA THR A 311 2.36 -15.29 -17.26
C THR A 311 2.77 -16.75 -17.45
N LYS A 312 2.33 -17.64 -16.56
CA LYS A 312 2.60 -19.10 -16.52
C LYS A 312 1.41 -19.84 -15.92
N GLN A 313 0.20 -19.56 -16.42
CA GLN A 313 -1.01 -20.28 -16.04
C GLN A 313 -0.96 -21.71 -16.60
N THR A 314 -1.38 -22.70 -15.79
CA THR A 314 -1.43 -24.12 -16.18
C THR A 314 -2.71 -24.83 -15.73
N THR A 315 -3.53 -24.17 -14.91
CA THR A 315 -4.83 -24.65 -14.43
C THR A 315 -5.94 -23.77 -14.99
N GLN A 316 -7.19 -24.28 -15.04
CA GLN A 316 -8.30 -23.47 -15.51
C GLN A 316 -8.51 -22.23 -14.62
N ILE A 317 -8.71 -21.07 -15.25
CA ILE A 317 -9.12 -19.84 -14.57
C ILE A 317 -10.58 -20.00 -14.14
N SER A 318 -10.88 -19.69 -12.89
CA SER A 318 -12.23 -19.80 -12.32
C SER A 318 -13.19 -18.77 -12.91
N ALA A 319 -14.48 -19.09 -12.98
CA ALA A 319 -15.47 -18.35 -13.76
C ALA A 319 -15.67 -16.89 -13.30
N ASP A 320 -15.46 -16.63 -12.01
CA ASP A 320 -15.43 -15.31 -11.37
C ASP A 320 -14.22 -14.45 -11.80
N LEU A 321 -13.07 -15.08 -12.08
CA LEU A 321 -11.85 -14.38 -12.50
C LEU A 321 -11.76 -14.18 -14.03
N LYS A 322 -12.42 -15.02 -14.83
CA LYS A 322 -12.36 -14.98 -16.31
C LYS A 322 -12.63 -13.59 -16.93
N PRO A 323 -13.55 -12.74 -16.43
CA PRO A 323 -13.78 -11.40 -17.01
C PRO A 323 -12.60 -10.42 -16.84
N TYR A 324 -11.71 -10.68 -15.89
CA TYR A 324 -10.64 -9.77 -15.46
C TYR A 324 -9.23 -10.30 -15.76
N VAL A 325 -9.10 -11.61 -16.03
CA VAL A 325 -7.80 -12.28 -16.23
C VAL A 325 -7.48 -12.47 -17.72
N MET A 326 -6.28 -12.03 -18.10
CA MET A 326 -5.68 -12.27 -19.42
C MET A 326 -4.43 -13.15 -19.29
N GLU A 327 -4.25 -14.10 -20.21
CA GLU A 327 -3.05 -14.95 -20.25
C GLU A 327 -1.93 -14.26 -21.02
N GLY A 328 -0.70 -14.36 -20.50
CA GLY A 328 0.50 -13.71 -21.07
C GLY A 328 1.05 -12.58 -20.20
N ARG A 329 1.80 -11.67 -20.83
CA ARG A 329 2.39 -10.48 -20.18
C ARG A 329 1.60 -9.24 -20.57
N LEU A 330 1.49 -8.29 -19.64
CA LEU A 330 1.07 -6.92 -19.94
C LEU A 330 1.97 -6.32 -21.03
N THR A 331 1.36 -5.64 -22.00
CA THR A 331 2.04 -5.01 -23.14
C THR A 331 2.00 -3.49 -23.07
N GLU A 332 2.93 -2.85 -23.78
CA GLU A 332 2.95 -1.38 -23.94
C GLU A 332 1.67 -0.80 -24.57
N LYS A 333 0.97 -1.56 -25.42
CA LYS A 333 -0.23 -1.08 -26.15
C LYS A 333 -1.38 -0.76 -25.20
N GLU A 334 -1.61 -1.66 -24.24
CA GLU A 334 -2.68 -1.54 -23.24
C GLU A 334 -2.51 -0.32 -22.33
N ILE A 335 -1.27 0.16 -22.17
CA ILE A 335 -0.93 1.33 -21.37
C ILE A 335 -1.01 2.62 -22.21
N LYS A 336 -0.67 2.57 -23.50
CA LYS A 336 -0.68 3.73 -24.41
C LYS A 336 -2.06 4.37 -24.52
N ASP A 337 -3.14 3.57 -24.50
CA ASP A 337 -4.53 4.05 -24.50
C ASP A 337 -4.93 4.85 -23.24
N HIS A 338 -4.12 4.83 -22.17
CA HIS A 338 -4.37 5.53 -20.90
C HIS A 338 -3.48 6.77 -20.71
N ILE A 339 -2.68 7.15 -21.71
CA ILE A 339 -1.79 8.32 -21.65
C ILE A 339 -2.60 9.60 -21.88
N SER A 340 -2.69 10.44 -20.83
CA SER A 340 -3.25 11.79 -20.86
C SER A 340 -2.36 12.73 -20.05
N LYS A 341 -2.57 14.05 -20.13
CA LYS A 341 -1.82 15.01 -19.30
C LYS A 341 -2.22 14.90 -17.82
N GLU A 342 -3.40 14.36 -17.58
CA GLU A 342 -4.07 14.18 -16.31
C GLU A 342 -3.73 12.82 -15.68
N THR A 343 -3.05 11.91 -16.40
CA THR A 343 -2.67 10.58 -15.89
C THR A 343 -1.35 10.63 -15.12
N LEU A 344 -1.34 10.05 -13.92
CA LEU A 344 -0.14 9.65 -13.18
C LEU A 344 0.03 8.13 -13.25
N PHE A 345 1.27 7.68 -13.42
CA PHE A 345 1.64 6.27 -13.51
C PHE A 345 2.41 5.87 -12.25
N TYR A 346 1.97 4.81 -11.59
CA TYR A 346 2.59 4.25 -10.38
C TYR A 346 3.00 2.80 -10.65
N ILE A 347 4.31 2.52 -10.63
CA ILE A 347 4.89 1.24 -11.09
C ILE A 347 5.69 0.58 -9.97
N CYS A 348 5.32 -0.64 -9.56
CA CYS A 348 6.10 -1.40 -8.58
C CYS A 348 6.07 -2.91 -8.89
N GLY A 349 7.24 -3.56 -8.84
CA GLY A 349 7.40 -4.96 -9.19
C GLY A 349 8.85 -5.33 -9.52
N PRO A 350 9.09 -6.45 -10.22
CA PRO A 350 10.43 -6.90 -10.59
C PRO A 350 11.17 -5.86 -11.44
N PRO A 351 12.47 -5.57 -11.21
CA PRO A 351 13.18 -4.51 -11.92
C PRO A 351 13.03 -4.53 -13.45
N PRO A 352 13.09 -5.66 -14.18
CA PRO A 352 12.90 -5.68 -15.63
C PRO A 352 11.51 -5.23 -16.10
N MET A 353 10.48 -5.31 -15.25
CA MET A 353 9.14 -4.81 -15.54
C MET A 353 9.09 -3.29 -15.33
N THR A 354 9.61 -2.82 -14.19
CA THR A 354 9.67 -1.40 -13.86
C THR A 354 10.54 -0.62 -14.86
N ASP A 355 11.70 -1.16 -15.24
CA ASP A 355 12.61 -0.59 -16.24
C ASP A 355 12.11 -0.65 -17.69
N PHE A 356 11.12 -1.48 -17.99
CA PHE A 356 10.46 -1.51 -19.30
C PHE A 356 9.41 -0.40 -19.37
N PHE A 357 8.44 -0.42 -18.46
CA PHE A 357 7.31 0.52 -18.54
C PHE A 357 7.68 1.96 -18.26
N SER A 358 8.65 2.25 -17.39
CA SER A 358 9.15 3.63 -17.23
C SER A 358 9.71 4.20 -18.54
N LYS A 359 10.53 3.41 -19.25
CA LYS A 359 11.14 3.81 -20.53
C LYS A 359 10.13 3.93 -21.66
N GLU A 360 9.11 3.07 -21.72
CA GLU A 360 8.06 3.20 -22.73
C GLU A 360 7.13 4.40 -22.47
N LEU A 361 6.93 4.80 -21.21
CA LEU A 361 6.21 6.03 -20.87
C LEU A 361 7.05 7.28 -21.21
N GLU A 362 8.34 7.29 -20.89
CA GLU A 362 9.29 8.35 -21.30
C GLU A 362 9.34 8.49 -22.84
N ARG A 363 9.44 7.38 -23.58
CA ARG A 363 9.35 7.34 -25.07
C ARG A 363 7.99 7.81 -25.61
N SER A 364 6.92 7.62 -24.84
CA SER A 364 5.58 8.10 -25.16
C SER A 364 5.35 9.55 -24.70
N HIS A 365 6.42 10.27 -24.34
CA HIS A 365 6.41 11.69 -23.95
C HIS A 365 5.58 11.99 -22.69
N VAL A 366 5.41 11.01 -21.79
CA VAL A 366 4.82 11.23 -20.47
C VAL A 366 5.83 12.03 -19.61
N PRO A 367 5.41 13.13 -18.95
CA PRO A 367 6.28 13.91 -18.07
C PRO A 367 6.85 13.03 -16.95
N ARG A 368 8.14 13.21 -16.63
CA ARG A 368 8.85 12.33 -15.68
C ARG A 368 8.28 12.42 -14.26
N GLU A 369 7.78 13.59 -13.89
CA GLU A 369 7.01 13.87 -12.67
C GLU A 369 5.66 13.14 -12.61
N HIS A 370 5.16 12.60 -13.72
CA HIS A 370 3.99 11.72 -13.77
C HIS A 370 4.35 10.22 -13.78
N ILE A 371 5.64 9.84 -13.72
CA ILE A 371 6.11 8.44 -13.73
C ILE A 371 6.73 8.11 -12.36
N CYS A 372 5.88 7.81 -11.39
CA CYS A 372 6.29 7.31 -10.08
C CYS A 372 6.65 5.81 -10.18
N PHE A 373 7.79 5.40 -9.64
CA PHE A 373 8.12 3.99 -9.54
C PHE A 373 8.93 3.61 -8.29
N GLU A 374 8.75 2.36 -7.86
CA GLU A 374 9.48 1.74 -6.75
C GLU A 374 10.19 0.47 -7.24
N LYS A 375 11.33 0.16 -6.62
CA LYS A 375 12.15 -1.02 -6.92
C LYS A 375 12.60 -1.68 -5.62
N TRP A 376 12.21 -2.94 -5.44
CA TRP A 376 12.73 -3.83 -4.41
C TRP A 376 13.81 -4.73 -5.03
N TRP A 377 14.87 -5.01 -4.26
CA TRP A 377 16.07 -5.74 -4.67
C TRP A 377 16.27 -7.05 -3.90
#